data_AF-A0A165I787-F1
#
_entry.id   AF-A0A165I787-F1
#
_cell.length_a   1.000
_cell.length_b   1.000
_cell.length_c   1.000
_cell.angle_alpha   90.00
_cell.angle_beta   90.00
_cell.angle_gamma   90.00
#
_symmetry.space_group_name_H-M   'P 1'
#
loop_
_entity.id
_entity.type
_entity.pdbx_description
1 polymer ?
#
loop_
_entity_poly.entity_id
_entity_poly.type
_entity_poly.pdbx_seq_one_letter_code
_entity_poly.pdbx_strand_id
1 'polypeptide(L)'
;MGIDIEKHHVKKGNRTAPKSEDPYLLLLVKLYRFLARRTDASFNRVILKRLFQSKTNRPPLSISKIVAETKNAKAVEDKIIVTVGTVTDDERMLEVPKLTIAALRFTRSAKERILAAGGETLTLDQLALRAPTGSNTLLLRGKRTAREAYRHFGMGPHKHKKPYLTSTGRKFERARGRRKVSTSLEYRCQNLFDPVFASPVPSRYNLLMRDSGGVGGQCVWACRGVRADGLLSTKCAVCLMSSSAMSCSAFDIISKCSRLGARQY
;
A
#
# COMPACT_ATOMS: atom_id res chain seq x y z
N MET A 1 -5.55 -26.16 40.89
CA MET A 1 -6.47 -26.00 39.74
C MET A 1 -5.67 -25.53 38.54
N GLY A 2 -5.82 -26.16 37.38
CA GLY A 2 -5.20 -25.67 36.14
C GLY A 2 -6.05 -24.55 35.55
N ILE A 3 -5.42 -23.43 35.19
CA ILE A 3 -6.08 -22.34 34.49
C ILE A 3 -6.13 -22.73 33.01
N ASP A 4 -7.33 -22.82 32.44
CA ASP A 4 -7.52 -23.04 31.00
C ASP A 4 -7.26 -21.74 30.24
N ILE A 5 -6.26 -21.76 29.37
CA ILE A 5 -5.82 -20.58 28.62
C ILE A 5 -5.85 -20.96 27.13
N GLU A 6 -6.65 -20.26 26.33
CA GLU A 6 -6.84 -20.56 24.89
C GLU A 6 -5.55 -20.73 24.08
N LYS A 7 -4.47 -20.04 24.49
CA LYS A 7 -3.14 -20.13 23.87
C LYS A 7 -2.05 -20.23 24.92
N HIS A 8 -1.62 -21.46 25.18
CA HIS A 8 -0.45 -21.72 26.01
C HIS A 8 0.85 -21.37 25.23
N HIS A 9 1.76 -20.63 25.88
CA HIS A 9 3.10 -20.27 25.37
C HIS A 9 3.18 -19.32 24.15
N VAL A 10 2.62 -18.11 24.29
CA VAL A 10 2.74 -17.06 23.26
C VAL A 10 4.20 -16.58 23.11
N LYS A 11 4.89 -17.06 22.06
CA LYS A 11 6.25 -16.62 21.70
C LYS A 11 6.23 -15.23 21.06
N LYS A 12 7.09 -14.32 21.55
CA LYS A 12 7.25 -12.97 20.97
C LYS A 12 8.30 -12.99 19.85
N GLY A 13 7.93 -12.56 18.65
CA GLY A 13 8.83 -12.54 17.48
C GLY A 13 9.84 -11.37 17.42
N ASN A 14 9.98 -10.59 18.49
CA ASN A 14 10.86 -9.43 18.53
C ASN A 14 12.30 -9.84 18.83
N ARG A 15 13.26 -9.20 18.14
CA ARG A 15 14.68 -9.39 18.44
C ARG A 15 15.06 -8.67 19.73
N THR A 16 15.81 -9.34 20.59
CA THR A 16 16.36 -8.81 21.86
C THR A 16 17.82 -8.37 21.75
N ALA A 17 18.53 -8.85 20.73
CA ALA A 17 19.93 -8.55 20.44
C ALA A 17 20.15 -8.47 18.92
N PRO A 18 21.21 -7.77 18.46
CA PRO A 18 21.61 -7.86 17.06
C PRO A 18 22.12 -9.28 16.77
N LYS A 19 21.91 -9.76 15.54
CA LYS A 19 22.51 -11.02 15.06
C LYS A 19 23.96 -10.88 14.61
N SER A 20 24.46 -9.65 14.50
CA SER A 20 25.80 -9.36 13.96
C SER A 20 26.84 -9.46 15.07
N GLU A 21 28.02 -9.97 14.74
CA GLU A 21 29.18 -10.09 15.65
C GLU A 21 30.13 -8.87 15.59
N ASP A 22 29.73 -7.81 14.87
CA ASP A 22 30.52 -6.58 14.75
C ASP A 22 30.70 -5.91 16.12
N PRO A 23 31.94 -5.77 16.62
CA PRO A 23 32.19 -5.23 17.96
C PRO A 23 31.70 -3.79 18.10
N TYR A 24 31.80 -2.95 17.06
CA TYR A 24 31.37 -1.55 17.12
C TYR A 24 29.86 -1.43 17.26
N LEU A 25 29.11 -2.26 16.52
CA LEU A 25 27.67 -2.34 16.67
C LEU A 25 27.25 -2.82 18.07
N LEU A 26 27.97 -3.79 18.64
CA LEU A 26 27.71 -4.28 19.99
C LEU A 26 27.97 -3.21 21.06
N LEU A 27 29.01 -2.39 20.90
CA LEU A 27 29.27 -1.25 21.78
C LEU A 27 28.15 -0.20 21.72
N LEU A 28 27.71 0.17 20.51
CA LEU A 28 26.58 1.08 20.34
C LEU A 28 25.29 0.51 20.96
N VAL A 29 25.05 -0.79 20.81
CA VAL A 29 23.91 -1.45 21.45
C VAL A 29 24.01 -1.38 22.98
N LYS A 30 25.19 -1.61 23.57
CA LYS A 30 25.39 -1.49 25.02
C LYS A 30 25.09 -0.06 25.50
N LEU A 31 25.59 0.96 24.79
CA LEU A 31 25.33 2.37 25.06
C LEU A 31 23.82 2.68 25.01
N TYR A 32 23.15 2.40 23.90
CA TYR A 32 21.72 2.72 23.77
C TYR A 32 20.83 1.86 24.67
N ARG A 33 21.30 0.69 25.12
CA ARG A 33 20.60 -0.13 26.12
C ARG A 33 20.71 0.47 27.51
N PHE A 34 21.83 1.10 27.84
CA PHE A 34 21.96 1.90 29.05
C PHE A 34 21.04 3.13 28.99
N LEU A 35 21.12 3.92 27.90
CA LEU A 35 20.28 5.11 27.74
C LEU A 35 18.79 4.77 27.76
N ALA A 36 18.33 3.78 27.01
CA ALA A 36 16.91 3.41 26.97
C ALA A 36 16.35 2.87 28.31
N ARG A 37 17.22 2.48 29.24
CA ARG A 37 16.83 2.04 30.59
C ARG A 37 16.88 3.17 31.62
N ARG A 38 17.82 4.11 31.47
CA ARG A 38 18.06 5.21 32.43
C ARG A 38 17.40 6.52 32.03
N THR A 39 16.99 6.66 30.78
CA THR A 39 16.26 7.81 30.27
C THR A 39 14.86 7.37 29.83
N ASP A 40 13.86 8.19 30.13
CA ASP A 40 12.46 7.93 29.74
C ASP A 40 12.15 8.30 28.29
N ALA A 41 13.17 8.72 27.53
CA ALA A 41 13.04 9.12 26.14
C ALA A 41 12.65 7.93 25.23
N SER A 42 11.48 8.05 24.59
CA SER A 42 11.00 7.05 23.61
C SER A 42 11.94 6.91 22.40
N PHE A 43 12.65 7.98 22.06
CA PHE A 43 13.67 8.03 21.00
C PHE A 43 14.74 6.93 21.15
N ASN A 44 15.31 6.78 22.35
CA ASN A 44 16.37 5.80 22.63
C ASN A 44 15.86 4.36 22.48
N ARG A 45 14.63 4.09 22.93
CA ARG A 45 13.96 2.80 22.74
C ARG A 45 13.79 2.47 21.26
N VAL A 46 13.47 3.47 20.43
CA VAL A 46 13.33 3.31 18.98
C VAL A 46 14.68 3.07 18.30
N ILE A 47 15.74 3.81 18.65
CA ILE A 47 17.09 3.59 18.10
C ILE A 47 17.57 2.18 18.43
N LEU A 48 17.48 1.76 19.70
CA LEU A 48 17.88 0.42 20.13
C LEU A 48 17.15 -0.67 19.33
N LYS A 49 15.83 -0.53 19.15
CA LYS A 49 15.05 -1.46 18.31
C LYS A 49 15.52 -1.47 16.86
N ARG A 50 15.96 -0.33 16.32
CA ARG A 50 16.49 -0.24 14.94
C ARG A 50 17.89 -0.84 14.82
N LEU A 51 18.75 -0.73 15.84
CA LEU A 51 20.08 -1.36 15.84
C LEU A 51 20.01 -2.89 15.74
N PHE A 52 18.96 -3.51 16.32
CA PHE A 52 18.73 -4.97 16.24
C PHE A 52 18.26 -5.46 14.85
N GLN A 53 17.83 -4.55 13.98
CA GLN A 53 17.26 -4.92 12.69
C GLN A 53 18.32 -5.48 11.74
N SER A 54 17.91 -6.42 10.88
CA SER A 54 18.75 -6.91 9.78
C SER A 54 19.00 -5.81 8.75
N LYS A 55 20.05 -5.98 7.93
CA LYS A 55 20.41 -5.06 6.83
C LYS A 55 19.23 -4.75 5.91
N THR A 56 18.42 -5.74 5.58
CA THR A 56 17.20 -5.57 4.77
C THR A 56 16.17 -4.61 5.37
N ASN A 57 16.09 -4.55 6.71
CA ASN A 57 15.17 -3.69 7.44
C ASN A 57 15.77 -2.32 7.78
N ARG A 58 17.07 -2.14 7.55
CA ARG A 58 17.80 -0.86 7.60
C ARG A 58 18.23 -0.45 6.18
N PRO A 59 17.28 -0.11 5.29
CA PRO A 59 17.60 0.29 3.93
C PRO A 59 18.42 1.59 3.91
N PRO A 60 19.29 1.79 2.90
CA PRO A 60 20.04 3.03 2.74
C PRO A 60 19.11 4.23 2.51
N LEU A 61 19.55 5.41 2.94
CA LEU A 61 18.91 6.68 2.68
C LEU A 61 19.80 7.58 1.83
N SER A 62 19.25 8.18 0.78
CA SER A 62 19.97 9.15 -0.04
C SER A 62 19.85 10.56 0.52
N ILE A 63 20.85 11.42 0.26
CA ILE A 63 20.82 12.85 0.65
C ILE A 63 19.57 13.54 0.09
N SER A 64 19.23 13.29 -1.17
CA SER A 64 18.03 13.81 -1.83
C SER A 64 16.74 13.50 -1.06
N LYS A 65 16.61 12.27 -0.55
CA LYS A 65 15.46 11.86 0.26
C LYS A 65 15.47 12.53 1.62
N ILE A 66 16.64 12.65 2.24
CA ILE A 66 16.77 13.38 3.51
C ILE A 66 16.22 14.79 3.34
N VAL A 67 16.66 15.52 2.31
CA VAL A 67 16.17 16.87 2.03
C VAL A 67 14.67 16.88 1.74
N ALA A 68 14.18 15.96 0.91
CA ALA A 68 12.76 15.89 0.59
C ALA A 68 11.87 15.67 1.83
N GLU A 69 12.28 14.80 2.75
CA GLU A 69 11.55 14.54 3.99
C GLU A 69 11.66 15.70 5.00
N THR A 70 12.75 16.47 4.96
CA THR A 70 12.94 17.63 5.85
C THR A 70 12.26 18.90 5.36
N LYS A 71 11.85 19.00 4.08
CA LYS A 71 11.17 20.20 3.53
C LYS A 71 9.96 20.67 4.35
N ASN A 72 9.20 19.74 4.92
CA ASN A 72 7.99 20.05 5.69
C ASN A 72 8.26 20.32 7.18
N ALA A 73 9.50 20.11 7.65
CA ALA A 73 9.84 20.31 9.05
C ALA A 73 10.20 21.79 9.30
N LYS A 74 9.59 22.38 10.33
CA LYS A 74 9.98 23.72 10.81
C LYS A 74 11.42 23.68 11.34
N ALA A 75 12.25 24.66 10.95
CA ALA A 75 13.66 24.83 11.35
C ALA A 75 14.49 23.55 11.15
N VAL A 76 14.88 23.28 9.91
CA VAL A 76 15.70 22.11 9.53
C VAL A 76 17.14 22.26 10.01
N GLU A 77 17.66 23.49 10.01
CA GLU A 77 19.07 23.80 10.28
C GLU A 77 19.48 23.46 11.71
N ASP A 78 18.59 23.67 12.68
CA ASP A 78 18.84 23.39 14.10
C ASP A 78 18.68 21.91 14.46
N LYS A 79 18.08 21.11 13.57
CA LYS A 79 17.68 19.73 13.87
C LYS A 79 18.72 18.75 13.37
N ILE A 80 19.06 17.80 14.24
CA ILE A 80 19.96 16.71 13.88
C ILE A 80 19.14 15.59 13.23
N ILE A 81 19.48 15.26 11.99
CA ILE A 81 18.80 14.21 11.24
C ILE A 81 19.45 12.87 11.56
N VAL A 82 18.67 11.92 12.07
CA VAL A 82 19.18 10.65 12.57
C VAL A 82 18.71 9.50 11.68
N THR A 83 19.66 8.71 11.18
CA THR A 83 19.40 7.55 10.36
C THR A 83 20.15 6.32 10.88
N VAL A 84 19.41 5.30 11.33
CA VAL A 84 20.02 4.01 11.71
C VAL A 84 20.20 3.14 10.46
N GLY A 85 21.21 3.48 9.66
CA GLY A 85 21.52 2.85 8.39
C GLY A 85 22.68 3.55 7.67
N THR A 86 22.88 3.19 6.40
CA THR A 86 23.85 3.84 5.52
C THR A 86 23.24 5.06 4.82
N VAL A 87 23.95 6.18 4.85
CA VAL A 87 23.61 7.36 4.03
C VAL A 87 24.42 7.32 2.74
N THR A 88 23.74 7.46 1.61
CA THR A 88 24.32 7.40 0.26
C THR A 88 24.17 8.74 -0.44
N ASP A 89 25.07 8.99 -1.38
CA ASP A 89 24.99 10.17 -2.24
C ASP A 89 23.90 10.02 -3.30
N ASP A 90 23.45 11.14 -3.85
CA ASP A 90 22.60 11.23 -5.03
C ASP A 90 23.07 12.39 -5.91
N GLU A 91 23.76 12.05 -7.00
CA GLU A 91 24.38 13.00 -7.94
C GLU A 91 23.35 13.87 -8.67
N ARG A 92 22.07 13.44 -8.72
CA ARG A 92 21.00 14.18 -9.38
C ARG A 92 20.65 15.48 -8.68
N MET A 93 20.93 15.55 -7.38
CA MET A 93 20.78 16.75 -6.61
C MET A 93 22.08 17.53 -6.74
N LEU A 94 22.05 18.75 -7.28
CA LEU A 94 23.26 19.54 -7.52
C LEU A 94 23.74 20.23 -6.24
N GLU A 95 22.84 20.96 -5.59
CA GLU A 95 23.12 21.72 -4.38
C GLU A 95 22.62 20.97 -3.15
N VAL A 96 23.48 20.87 -2.13
CA VAL A 96 23.15 20.24 -0.85
C VAL A 96 23.03 21.35 0.20
N PRO A 97 21.89 21.45 0.93
CA PRO A 97 21.77 22.41 2.01
C PRO A 97 22.67 22.03 3.20
N LYS A 98 22.89 22.97 4.11
CA LYS A 98 23.59 22.72 5.38
C LYS A 98 22.75 21.74 6.22
N LEU A 99 23.30 20.56 6.50
CA LEU A 99 22.63 19.50 7.25
C LEU A 99 23.57 18.89 8.29
N THR A 100 23.04 18.64 9.48
CA THR A 100 23.72 17.86 10.52
C THR A 100 23.09 16.47 10.56
N ILE A 101 23.82 15.45 10.09
CA ILE A 101 23.29 14.09 9.92
C ILE A 101 24.07 13.12 10.81
N ALA A 102 23.36 12.35 11.63
CA ALA A 102 23.90 11.23 12.40
C ALA A 102 23.51 9.90 11.76
N ALA A 103 24.49 9.04 11.44
CA ALA A 103 24.24 7.74 10.84
C ALA A 103 25.21 6.65 11.30
N LEU A 104 24.93 5.39 10.92
CA LEU A 104 25.86 4.27 11.15
C LEU A 104 27.06 4.33 10.20
N ARG A 105 26.82 4.72 8.95
CA ARG A 105 27.86 4.80 7.92
C ARG A 105 27.46 5.81 6.86
N PHE A 106 28.45 6.55 6.37
CA PHE A 106 28.34 7.41 5.20
C PHE A 106 29.13 6.80 4.04
N THR A 107 28.64 6.95 2.81
CA THR A 107 29.51 6.76 1.63
C THR A 107 30.50 7.91 1.55
N ARG A 108 31.67 7.66 0.94
CA ARG A 108 32.75 8.66 0.82
C ARG A 108 32.24 9.94 0.15
N SER A 109 31.61 9.80 -1.02
CA SER A 109 31.03 10.92 -1.77
C SER A 109 29.97 11.69 -0.98
N ALA A 110 29.09 11.00 -0.26
CA ALA A 110 28.08 11.64 0.57
C ALA A 110 28.71 12.49 1.68
N LYS A 111 29.74 11.95 2.33
CA LYS A 111 30.47 12.66 3.40
C LYS A 111 31.14 13.92 2.87
N GLU A 112 31.86 13.81 1.76
CA GLU A 112 32.55 14.95 1.12
C GLU A 112 31.56 16.06 0.74
N ARG A 113 30.40 15.72 0.16
CA ARG A 113 29.39 16.70 -0.24
C ARG A 113 28.69 17.39 0.94
N ILE A 114 28.39 16.65 2.01
CA ILE A 114 27.80 17.23 3.23
C ILE A 114 28.77 18.22 3.88
N LEU A 115 30.05 17.85 3.97
CA LEU A 115 31.09 18.72 4.53
C LEU A 115 31.34 19.95 3.64
N ALA A 116 31.34 19.78 2.31
CA ALA A 116 31.50 20.89 1.36
C ALA A 116 30.34 21.90 1.45
N ALA A 117 29.12 21.44 1.74
CA ALA A 117 27.98 22.32 2.00
C ALA A 117 28.08 23.06 3.35
N GLY A 118 29.08 22.78 4.17
CA GLY A 118 29.21 23.30 5.54
C GLY A 118 28.31 22.59 6.55
N GLY A 119 27.85 21.38 6.22
CA GLY A 119 27.14 20.50 7.14
C GLY A 119 28.08 19.62 7.96
N GLU A 120 27.50 18.79 8.82
CA GLU A 120 28.26 17.93 9.73
C GLU A 120 27.79 16.47 9.66
N THR A 121 28.75 15.54 9.62
CA THR A 121 28.48 14.10 9.68
C THR A 121 28.84 13.55 11.06
N LEU A 122 27.83 13.08 11.79
CA LEU A 122 27.97 12.55 13.15
C LEU A 122 27.84 11.02 13.18
N THR A 123 28.52 10.42 14.15
CA THR A 123 28.27 9.03 14.56
C THR A 123 27.19 8.98 15.65
N LEU A 124 26.65 7.79 15.92
CA LEU A 124 25.57 7.65 16.90
C LEU A 124 26.05 7.82 18.36
N ASP A 125 27.31 7.50 18.64
CA ASP A 125 27.97 7.78 19.93
C ASP A 125 28.15 9.30 20.15
N GLN A 126 28.59 10.04 19.12
CA GLN A 126 28.66 11.50 19.17
C GLN A 126 27.28 12.14 19.37
N LEU A 127 26.26 11.60 18.70
CA LEU A 127 24.87 12.02 18.89
C LEU A 127 24.41 11.83 20.34
N ALA A 128 24.77 10.70 20.97
CA ALA A 128 24.39 10.42 22.34
C ALA A 128 25.00 11.42 23.34
N LEU A 129 26.18 11.96 23.07
CA LEU A 129 26.80 13.01 23.88
C LEU A 129 26.07 14.35 23.72
N ARG A 130 25.68 14.72 22.49
CA ARG A 130 25.03 16.01 22.21
C ARG A 130 23.57 16.05 22.65
N ALA A 131 22.82 15.00 22.34
CA ALA A 131 21.38 14.92 22.58
C ALA A 131 21.02 13.54 23.19
N PRO A 132 21.36 13.29 24.47
CA PRO A 132 21.13 11.99 25.11
C PRO A 132 19.64 11.62 25.20
N THR A 133 18.74 12.62 25.22
CA THR A 133 17.29 12.44 25.20
C THR A 133 16.68 12.44 23.80
N GLY A 134 17.47 12.78 22.76
CA GLY A 134 16.99 12.95 21.39
C GLY A 134 16.21 14.23 21.14
N SER A 135 16.37 15.27 21.97
CA SER A 135 15.81 16.60 21.72
C SER A 135 16.29 17.16 20.37
N ASN A 136 15.41 17.84 19.64
CA ASN A 136 15.68 18.43 18.33
C ASN A 136 16.24 17.45 17.28
N THR A 137 15.84 16.17 17.34
CA THR A 137 16.24 15.17 16.34
C THR A 137 15.10 14.79 15.39
N LEU A 138 15.44 14.50 14.14
CA LEU A 138 14.52 13.96 13.13
C LEU A 138 14.93 12.54 12.75
N LEU A 139 14.16 11.56 13.21
CA LEU A 139 14.49 10.15 13.03
C LEU A 139 13.91 9.58 11.72
N LEU A 140 14.70 9.56 10.67
CA LEU A 140 14.29 9.10 9.33
C LEU A 140 14.47 7.58 9.13
N ARG A 141 13.76 7.03 8.15
CA ARG A 141 13.91 5.64 7.70
C ARG A 141 13.90 5.57 6.18
N GLY A 142 14.78 4.75 5.61
CA GLY A 142 14.76 4.47 4.18
C GLY A 142 13.53 3.70 3.71
N LYS A 143 13.22 3.87 2.41
CA LYS A 143 12.13 3.17 1.75
C LYS A 143 12.44 1.68 1.63
N ARG A 144 11.78 0.86 2.46
CA ARG A 144 11.98 -0.60 2.51
C ARG A 144 11.42 -1.33 1.29
N THR A 145 10.38 -0.76 0.67
CA THR A 145 9.61 -1.37 -0.44
C THR A 145 10.28 -1.25 -1.81
N ALA A 146 11.37 -0.49 -1.92
CA ALA A 146 12.04 -0.24 -3.21
C ALA A 146 12.80 -1.47 -3.77
N ARG A 147 12.95 -2.54 -3.00
CA ARG A 147 13.70 -3.75 -3.40
C ARG A 147 12.92 -4.56 -4.44
N GLU A 148 13.65 -5.23 -5.33
CA GLU A 148 13.08 -6.11 -6.33
C GLU A 148 12.19 -7.22 -5.74
N ALA A 149 12.60 -7.81 -4.61
CA ALA A 149 11.79 -8.83 -3.92
C ALA A 149 10.33 -8.38 -3.67
N TYR A 150 10.11 -7.10 -3.32
CA TYR A 150 8.75 -6.58 -3.12
C TYR A 150 7.93 -6.46 -4.41
N ARG A 151 8.58 -6.40 -5.58
CA ARG A 151 7.90 -6.43 -6.88
C ARG A 151 7.34 -7.82 -7.21
N HIS A 152 7.97 -8.87 -6.68
CA HIS A 152 7.53 -10.25 -6.84
C HIS A 152 6.53 -10.68 -5.77
N PHE A 153 6.63 -10.13 -4.56
CA PHE A 153 5.71 -10.48 -3.48
C PHE A 153 4.26 -10.14 -3.81
N GLY A 154 3.38 -11.11 -3.56
CA GLY A 154 1.95 -11.03 -3.79
C GLY A 154 1.47 -12.03 -4.84
N MET A 155 0.15 -12.16 -4.96
CA MET A 155 -0.45 -13.16 -5.81
C MET A 155 -0.56 -12.69 -7.27
N GLY A 156 -0.02 -13.51 -8.17
CA GLY A 156 -0.49 -13.68 -9.53
C GLY A 156 -0.10 -12.61 -10.58
N PRO A 157 -0.17 -12.98 -11.87
CA PRO A 157 0.15 -12.12 -13.00
C PRO A 157 -0.80 -10.91 -13.13
N HIS A 158 -2.02 -11.00 -12.62
CA HIS A 158 -3.07 -9.98 -12.80
C HIS A 158 -2.99 -8.79 -11.83
N LYS A 159 -2.07 -8.80 -10.84
CA LYS A 159 -1.92 -7.74 -9.83
C LYS A 159 -0.64 -6.91 -10.02
N HIS A 160 -0.22 -6.70 -11.26
CA HIS A 160 1.00 -5.97 -11.63
C HIS A 160 2.26 -6.46 -10.90
N LYS A 161 2.33 -7.78 -10.61
CA LYS A 161 3.49 -8.42 -9.99
C LYS A 161 4.47 -8.88 -11.05
N LYS A 162 5.76 -8.67 -10.78
CA LYS A 162 6.84 -9.08 -11.68
C LYS A 162 6.97 -10.62 -11.62
N PRO A 163 6.91 -11.34 -12.74
CA PRO A 163 7.17 -12.78 -12.75
C PRO A 163 8.65 -13.07 -12.47
N TYR A 164 8.95 -14.27 -11.95
CA TYR A 164 10.32 -14.74 -11.79
C TYR A 164 10.82 -15.26 -13.13
N LEU A 165 11.59 -14.44 -13.83
CA LEU A 165 12.17 -14.76 -15.12
C LEU A 165 13.68 -14.51 -15.09
N THR A 166 14.43 -15.39 -15.74
CA THR A 166 15.87 -15.23 -15.96
C THR A 166 16.16 -14.24 -17.09
N SER A 167 15.43 -14.35 -18.19
CA SER A 167 15.54 -13.49 -19.37
C SER A 167 14.26 -12.72 -19.64
N THR A 168 14.39 -11.56 -20.30
CA THR A 168 13.24 -10.76 -20.73
C THR A 168 13.20 -10.69 -22.25
N GLY A 169 12.00 -10.80 -22.84
CA GLY A 169 11.87 -10.84 -24.31
C GLY A 169 10.47 -11.21 -24.77
N ARG A 170 10.23 -11.19 -26.09
CA ARG A 170 8.92 -11.51 -26.70
C ARG A 170 8.45 -12.94 -26.38
N LYS A 171 9.39 -13.89 -26.26
CA LYS A 171 9.13 -15.32 -26.08
C LYS A 171 8.94 -15.73 -24.60
N PHE A 172 9.34 -14.90 -23.64
CA PHE A 172 9.35 -15.27 -22.21
C PHE A 172 8.11 -14.71 -21.49
N GLU A 173 7.16 -15.58 -21.13
CA GLU A 173 5.95 -15.31 -20.33
C GLU A 173 5.16 -14.03 -20.70
N ARG A 174 5.07 -13.73 -22.00
CA ARG A 174 4.31 -12.57 -22.53
C ARG A 174 3.11 -12.96 -23.39
N ALA A 175 2.80 -14.25 -23.54
CA ALA A 175 1.75 -14.76 -24.42
C ALA A 175 0.41 -14.94 -23.66
N ARG A 176 0.00 -16.19 -23.40
CA ARG A 176 -1.28 -16.53 -22.78
C ARG A 176 -1.43 -15.89 -21.40
N GLY A 177 -2.63 -15.36 -21.10
CA GLY A 177 -2.94 -14.74 -19.80
C GLY A 177 -2.33 -13.34 -19.58
N ARG A 178 -1.56 -12.82 -20.54
CA ARG A 178 -0.97 -11.47 -20.51
C ARG A 178 -1.45 -10.55 -21.63
N ARG A 179 -2.02 -11.10 -22.70
CA ARG A 179 -2.60 -10.34 -23.83
C ARG A 179 -4.09 -10.66 -23.96
N LYS A 180 -4.88 -9.66 -24.34
CA LYS A 180 -6.33 -9.81 -24.62
C LYS A 180 -6.63 -10.84 -25.72
N VAL A 181 -5.75 -10.96 -26.71
CA VAL A 181 -5.94 -11.81 -27.90
C VAL A 181 -5.66 -13.29 -27.62
N SER A 182 -4.81 -13.61 -26.63
CA SER A 182 -4.42 -14.98 -26.31
C SER A 182 -4.99 -15.39 -24.96
N THR A 183 -6.29 -15.64 -24.92
CA THR A 183 -7.04 -15.98 -23.70
C THR A 183 -6.97 -17.47 -23.35
N SER A 184 -6.93 -17.76 -22.05
CA SER A 184 -7.52 -18.98 -21.50
C SER A 184 -9.04 -18.80 -21.45
N LEU A 185 -9.81 -19.89 -21.59
CA LEU A 185 -11.29 -19.93 -21.71
C LEU A 185 -12.07 -19.11 -20.66
N GLU A 186 -11.47 -18.74 -19.53
CA GLU A 186 -12.10 -17.93 -18.47
C GLU A 186 -12.48 -16.50 -18.88
N TYR A 187 -11.81 -15.89 -19.86
CA TYR A 187 -12.20 -14.55 -20.35
C TYR A 187 -13.40 -14.56 -21.31
N ARG A 188 -13.90 -15.73 -21.72
CA ARG A 188 -15.08 -15.82 -22.58
C ARG A 188 -16.40 -15.71 -21.80
N CYS A 189 -16.41 -16.04 -20.51
CA CYS A 189 -17.63 -16.02 -19.70
C CYS A 189 -18.06 -14.63 -19.20
N GLN A 190 -17.20 -13.61 -19.23
CA GLN A 190 -17.57 -12.24 -18.83
C GLN A 190 -18.21 -11.43 -19.97
N ASN A 191 -17.92 -11.76 -21.23
CA ASN A 191 -18.40 -11.00 -22.40
C ASN A 191 -19.57 -11.69 -23.13
N LEU A 192 -20.22 -12.69 -22.52
CA LEU A 192 -21.45 -13.30 -23.01
C LEU A 192 -22.71 -12.63 -22.43
N PHE A 193 -22.53 -11.59 -21.61
CA PHE A 193 -23.59 -10.82 -20.95
C PHE A 193 -23.62 -9.33 -21.38
N ASP A 194 -23.17 -9.02 -22.60
CA ASP A 194 -23.37 -7.70 -23.20
C ASP A 194 -24.47 -7.78 -24.27
N PRO A 195 -25.70 -7.27 -24.01
CA PRO A 195 -26.74 -7.14 -25.02
C PRO A 195 -26.50 -5.84 -25.81
N VAL A 196 -25.46 -5.80 -26.64
CA VAL A 196 -25.23 -4.67 -27.56
C VAL A 196 -25.02 -5.19 -28.97
N PHE A 197 -25.99 -5.94 -29.48
CA PHE A 197 -26.21 -6.17 -30.91
C PHE A 197 -27.69 -6.47 -31.15
N ALA A 198 -28.54 -5.50 -30.81
CA ALA A 198 -29.89 -5.41 -31.35
C ALA A 198 -29.96 -4.14 -32.20
N SER A 199 -29.42 -4.20 -33.41
CA SER A 199 -29.69 -3.18 -34.44
C SER A 199 -31.04 -3.52 -35.10
N PRO A 200 -31.98 -2.55 -35.21
CA PRO A 200 -33.22 -2.74 -35.94
C PRO A 200 -32.93 -2.70 -37.45
N VAL A 201 -33.30 -3.75 -38.17
CA VAL A 201 -33.23 -3.80 -39.63
C VAL A 201 -34.39 -2.98 -40.20
N PRO A 202 -34.17 -2.03 -41.14
CA PRO A 202 -35.25 -1.23 -41.70
C PRO A 202 -36.07 -2.04 -42.72
N SER A 203 -37.38 -1.81 -42.67
CA SER A 203 -38.42 -2.49 -43.43
C SER A 203 -38.31 -2.29 -44.94
N ARG A 204 -38.39 -3.39 -45.71
CA ARG A 204 -39.03 -3.41 -47.02
C ARG A 204 -39.75 -4.75 -47.19
N TYR A 205 -40.87 -4.69 -47.91
CA TYR A 205 -41.82 -5.73 -48.29
C TYR A 205 -43.08 -5.85 -47.39
N ASN A 206 -44.14 -5.24 -47.92
CA ASN A 206 -45.54 -5.47 -47.59
C ASN A 206 -45.89 -6.95 -47.70
N LEU A 207 -46.58 -7.51 -46.68
CA LEU A 207 -47.56 -8.56 -46.90
C LEU A 207 -48.56 -8.62 -45.72
N LEU A 208 -49.74 -8.08 -46.00
CA LEU A 208 -51.09 -8.51 -45.60
C LEU A 208 -51.38 -8.96 -44.15
N MET A 209 -52.34 -8.24 -43.57
CA MET A 209 -53.13 -8.61 -42.39
C MET A 209 -53.61 -10.06 -42.39
N ARG A 210 -53.50 -10.72 -41.24
CA ARG A 210 -54.56 -11.56 -40.66
C ARG A 210 -54.31 -11.80 -39.16
N ASP A 211 -55.26 -11.36 -38.35
CA ASP A 211 -55.44 -11.79 -36.97
C ASP A 211 -55.78 -13.29 -36.91
N SER A 212 -55.17 -14.03 -35.99
CA SER A 212 -55.73 -15.24 -35.35
C SER A 212 -54.84 -15.66 -34.17
N GLY A 213 -55.47 -16.04 -33.05
CA GLY A 213 -54.85 -16.20 -31.73
C GLY A 213 -54.25 -17.57 -31.39
N GLY A 214 -53.86 -17.70 -30.11
CA GLY A 214 -53.40 -18.94 -29.44
C GLY A 214 -51.95 -19.32 -29.80
N VAL A 215 -51.13 -19.98 -28.98
CA VAL A 215 -51.28 -20.76 -27.75
C VAL A 215 -49.90 -20.79 -27.06
N GLY A 216 -49.85 -21.01 -25.75
CA GLY A 216 -48.64 -20.93 -24.92
C GLY A 216 -47.45 -21.83 -25.30
N GLY A 217 -46.29 -21.42 -24.81
CA GLY A 217 -45.06 -22.21 -24.79
C GLY A 217 -44.22 -21.80 -23.57
N GLN A 218 -44.36 -22.55 -22.48
CA GLN A 218 -43.48 -22.47 -21.32
C GLN A 218 -42.10 -23.02 -21.71
N CYS A 219 -41.05 -22.20 -21.65
CA CYS A 219 -39.68 -22.70 -21.59
C CYS A 219 -39.29 -22.88 -20.11
N VAL A 220 -39.44 -24.11 -19.64
CA VAL A 220 -38.95 -24.59 -18.35
C VAL A 220 -37.42 -24.56 -18.36
N TRP A 221 -36.81 -23.73 -17.51
CA TRP A 221 -35.41 -23.89 -17.12
C TRP A 221 -35.34 -24.64 -15.80
N ALA A 222 -34.93 -25.91 -15.89
CA ALA A 222 -34.64 -26.75 -14.74
C ALA A 222 -33.34 -26.28 -14.06
N CYS A 223 -33.48 -25.52 -12.97
CA CYS A 223 -32.40 -25.31 -12.01
C CYS A 223 -32.25 -26.57 -11.14
N ARG A 224 -31.19 -27.36 -11.37
CA ARG A 224 -30.68 -28.31 -10.36
C ARG A 224 -30.03 -27.50 -9.23
N GLY A 225 -30.82 -27.18 -8.21
CA GLY A 225 -30.34 -26.68 -6.92
C GLY A 225 -30.12 -27.84 -5.94
N VAL A 226 -28.86 -28.04 -5.53
CA VAL A 226 -28.51 -28.88 -4.38
C VAL A 226 -28.96 -28.13 -3.12
N ARG A 227 -29.85 -28.77 -2.35
CA ARG A 227 -30.30 -28.32 -1.03
C ARG A 227 -29.17 -28.51 0.00
N ALA A 228 -28.92 -27.49 0.79
CA ALA A 228 -28.43 -27.63 2.15
C ALA A 228 -29.14 -26.57 3.02
N ASP A 229 -30.02 -27.11 3.87
CA ASP A 229 -30.44 -26.62 5.18
C ASP A 229 -31.28 -25.34 5.29
N GLY A 230 -32.50 -25.56 5.79
CA GLY A 230 -33.54 -24.57 6.00
C GLY A 230 -33.39 -23.78 7.28
N LEU A 231 -33.89 -22.54 7.21
CA LEU A 231 -34.61 -21.81 8.26
C LEU A 231 -35.14 -20.54 7.60
N LEU A 232 -36.38 -20.60 7.08
CA LEU A 232 -37.16 -19.42 6.72
C LEU A 232 -37.78 -18.85 8.00
N SER A 233 -37.29 -17.70 8.44
CA SER A 233 -38.09 -16.77 9.24
C SER A 233 -38.62 -15.69 8.31
N THR A 234 -39.89 -15.81 7.98
CA THR A 234 -40.75 -14.79 7.39
C THR A 234 -40.72 -13.49 8.20
N LYS A 235 -40.39 -12.36 7.57
CA LYS A 235 -41.06 -11.08 7.84
C LYS A 235 -41.29 -10.34 6.52
N CYS A 236 -42.53 -10.43 6.06
CA CYS A 236 -43.16 -9.46 5.18
C CYS A 236 -43.13 -8.09 5.84
N ALA A 237 -42.78 -7.05 5.09
CA ALA A 237 -43.20 -5.69 5.38
C ALA A 237 -44.15 -5.27 4.25
N VAL A 238 -45.42 -5.22 4.63
CA VAL A 238 -46.53 -4.61 3.90
C VAL A 238 -46.35 -3.11 3.94
N CYS A 239 -46.55 -2.42 2.80
CA CYS A 239 -47.06 -1.05 2.82
C CYS A 239 -48.04 -0.87 1.66
N LEU A 240 -49.28 -0.57 2.04
CA LEU A 240 -50.47 -0.42 1.24
C LEU A 240 -50.35 0.77 0.25
N MET A 241 -50.82 0.58 -0.98
CA MET A 241 -51.28 1.69 -1.83
C MET A 241 -52.81 1.71 -1.79
N SER A 242 -53.37 2.74 -1.16
CA SER A 242 -54.77 3.11 -1.26
C SER A 242 -54.96 4.15 -2.36
N SER A 243 -55.90 3.86 -3.26
CA SER A 243 -56.36 4.69 -4.36
C SER A 243 -57.05 5.98 -3.89
N SER A 244 -56.71 7.12 -4.50
CA SER A 244 -57.66 8.22 -4.78
C SER A 244 -57.00 9.28 -5.67
N ALA A 245 -57.77 9.73 -6.66
CA ALA A 245 -57.40 10.65 -7.74
C ALA A 245 -56.86 12.00 -7.27
N MET A 246 -56.01 12.65 -8.09
CA MET A 246 -56.24 14.01 -8.62
C MET A 246 -55.05 14.45 -9.50
N SER A 247 -55.43 15.24 -10.50
CA SER A 247 -54.68 15.83 -11.60
C SER A 247 -53.53 16.77 -11.23
N CYS A 248 -52.65 16.99 -12.21
CA CYS A 248 -51.96 18.26 -12.57
C CYS A 248 -50.42 18.31 -12.50
N SER A 249 -49.88 18.58 -13.70
CA SER A 249 -48.74 19.43 -14.08
C SER A 249 -47.33 19.18 -13.52
N ALA A 250 -46.44 18.88 -14.47
CA ALA A 250 -45.00 19.08 -14.40
C ALA A 250 -44.66 20.55 -14.15
N PHE A 251 -43.97 20.84 -13.05
CA PHE A 251 -42.94 21.88 -12.86
C PHE A 251 -42.70 21.96 -11.36
N ASP A 252 -41.64 21.29 -10.88
CA ASP A 252 -40.82 21.70 -9.74
C ASP A 252 -39.87 20.55 -9.37
N ILE A 253 -38.71 20.90 -8.81
CA ILE A 253 -37.55 20.03 -8.50
C ILE A 253 -36.46 20.05 -9.59
N ILE A 254 -36.10 21.25 -10.06
CA ILE A 254 -34.70 21.58 -10.41
C ILE A 254 -34.21 22.57 -9.35
N SER A 255 -33.83 22.07 -8.17
CA SER A 255 -32.93 22.75 -7.23
C SER A 255 -32.75 21.85 -6.01
N LYS A 256 -31.67 21.06 -5.99
CA LYS A 256 -30.96 20.46 -4.83
C LYS A 256 -30.32 19.10 -5.18
N CYS A 257 -29.47 19.09 -6.22
CA CYS A 257 -28.50 17.99 -6.38
C CYS A 257 -27.18 18.50 -6.98
N SER A 258 -26.73 19.65 -6.50
CA SER A 258 -25.45 20.27 -6.87
C SER A 258 -24.77 20.85 -5.63
N ARG A 259 -24.33 19.98 -4.71
CA ARG A 259 -23.26 20.24 -3.75
C ARG A 259 -22.85 18.94 -3.08
N LEU A 260 -21.53 18.75 -2.91
CA LEU A 260 -20.80 17.58 -2.41
C LEU A 260 -20.51 16.56 -3.53
N GLY A 261 -19.33 16.49 -4.14
CA GLY A 261 -18.03 17.01 -3.75
C GLY A 261 -16.95 16.16 -4.42
N ALA A 262 -16.81 16.33 -5.74
CA ALA A 262 -15.62 15.90 -6.46
C ALA A 262 -14.58 17.02 -6.38
N ARG A 263 -13.40 16.74 -5.82
CA ARG A 263 -12.14 17.40 -6.18
C ARG A 263 -10.96 16.64 -5.58
N GLN A 264 -10.33 15.84 -6.43
CA GLN A 264 -8.88 15.70 -6.47
C GLN A 264 -8.35 16.90 -7.26
N TYR A 265 -7.43 17.66 -6.65
CA TYR A 265 -6.16 18.12 -7.21
C TYR A 265 -5.25 18.47 -6.02
#